data_AF-A0A660HND4-F1
#
_entry.id   AF-A0A660HND4-F1
#
_cell.length_a   1.000
_cell.length_b   1.000
_cell.length_c   1.000
_cell.angle_alpha   90.00
_cell.angle_beta   90.00
_cell.angle_gamma   90.00
#
_symmetry.space_group_name_H-M   'P 1'
#
loop_
_entity.id
_entity.type
_entity.pdbx_description
1 polymer ?
#
loop_
_entity_poly.entity_id
_entity_poly.type
_entity_poly.pdbx_seq_one_letter_code
_entity_poly.pdbx_strand_id
1 'polypeptide(L)'
;MLLIINFNFVLSINAHSSFFHNQNETKIKLADYQTLQQEWLTFQPKMKRYDISVLSKESIPEILKYFNIEFDERDLPEPAYNDYAEGYFWWFLKDPPSGLLGVYFKPRSNPFNIKYPAADKKHTLEDLLKYEIAIEEAFVFWDAQQKTQEEKCNVQLININLFVDQSKEEAINNYLIQQKIIQKPKLIKLGCYNPTPNTGLVVPFPLGGFLSFEFEAIYFDDGIRLLPQLTYTIEDLLKLSNGAKNVYLFTFSTQKRIKSIELPDAIDPYQAIRTWKRDNNLFDYEGEFIRQTDSMKVVLSASPNRKETISCELLQLKNIFETEKEKFIISCKDEKVKLRIFNNYSSEYINWLRQCYIKPGIYYTGDEVRDKFGRFCKTIYDENGNTHYYQYVSGFFFDNWYIDGNECARTYYHFLDTTPPPKKPDILDS
;
A
#
# COMPACT_ATOMS: atom_id res chain seq x y z
N MET A 1 -5.29 27.82 -121.77
CA MET A 1 -4.53 29.04 -121.41
C MET A 1 -4.66 29.23 -119.90
N LEU A 2 -3.53 29.51 -119.24
CA LEU A 2 -3.33 29.81 -117.82
C LEU A 2 -3.42 28.67 -116.77
N LEU A 3 -2.20 28.25 -116.40
CA LEU A 3 -1.72 27.96 -115.04
C LEU A 3 -2.52 28.60 -113.90
N ILE A 4 -2.82 27.80 -112.86
CA ILE A 4 -2.66 28.22 -111.46
C ILE A 4 -2.02 27.05 -110.69
N ILE A 5 -0.85 27.35 -110.13
CA ILE A 5 -0.10 26.55 -109.17
C ILE A 5 -0.84 26.60 -107.82
N ASN A 6 -1.02 25.45 -107.17
CA ASN A 6 -1.30 25.40 -105.74
C ASN A 6 -0.42 24.36 -105.06
N PHE A 7 0.56 24.86 -104.31
CA PHE A 7 1.27 24.12 -103.27
C PHE A 7 0.33 23.93 -102.08
N ASN A 8 0.36 22.76 -101.43
CA ASN A 8 0.42 22.67 -99.97
C ASN A 8 0.70 21.22 -99.50
N PHE A 9 1.94 21.07 -98.99
CA PHE A 9 2.40 20.24 -97.87
C PHE A 9 1.92 18.80 -97.70
N VAL A 10 2.79 17.89 -98.16
CA VAL A 10 2.98 16.58 -97.52
C VAL A 10 3.75 16.82 -96.22
N LEU A 11 3.16 16.45 -95.08
CA LEU A 11 3.87 16.35 -93.81
C LEU A 11 4.90 15.21 -93.90
N SER A 12 6.14 15.55 -94.23
CA SER A 12 7.29 14.70 -93.98
C SER A 12 7.50 14.61 -92.46
N ILE A 13 7.23 13.43 -91.89
CA ILE A 13 7.56 13.10 -90.51
C ILE A 13 9.09 13.06 -90.42
N ASN A 14 9.69 14.16 -89.99
CA ASN A 14 11.09 14.20 -89.59
C ASN A 14 11.24 13.42 -88.29
N ALA A 15 11.82 12.22 -88.38
CA ALA A 15 12.32 11.47 -87.23
C ALA A 15 13.59 12.14 -86.70
N HIS A 16 13.44 13.30 -86.07
CA HIS A 16 14.44 13.91 -85.21
C HIS A 16 13.81 14.15 -83.83
N SER A 17 13.58 13.07 -83.09
CA SER A 17 13.42 13.15 -81.65
C SER A 17 14.59 12.43 -81.00
N SER A 18 15.48 13.24 -80.43
CA SER A 18 16.64 12.93 -79.60
C SER A 18 16.29 12.20 -78.29
N PHE A 19 15.40 11.22 -78.33
CA PHE A 19 14.90 10.50 -77.15
C PHE A 19 15.78 9.31 -76.71
N PHE A 20 16.81 8.96 -77.49
CA PHE A 20 17.68 7.79 -77.22
C PHE A 20 19.14 8.12 -76.85
N HIS A 21 19.48 9.39 -76.59
CA HIS A 21 20.86 9.78 -76.25
C HIS A 21 21.07 10.27 -74.81
N ASN A 22 20.39 9.64 -73.85
CA ASN A 22 20.87 9.65 -72.47
C ASN A 22 21.13 8.21 -72.03
N GLN A 23 22.25 7.64 -72.48
CA GLN A 23 22.82 6.46 -71.87
C GLN A 23 23.42 6.92 -70.54
N ASN A 24 22.63 6.86 -69.46
CA ASN A 24 23.22 6.78 -68.14
C ASN A 24 24.09 5.51 -68.14
N GLU A 25 25.38 5.66 -67.82
CA GLU A 25 26.26 4.52 -67.54
C GLU A 25 25.79 3.81 -66.28
N THR A 26 24.66 3.09 -66.35
CA THR A 26 24.36 2.05 -65.37
C THR A 26 25.38 0.96 -65.62
N LYS A 27 26.37 0.82 -64.73
CA LYS A 27 27.24 -0.35 -64.67
C LYS A 27 26.34 -1.59 -64.62
N ILE A 28 26.20 -2.28 -65.76
CA ILE A 28 25.57 -3.59 -65.79
C ILE A 28 26.48 -4.51 -64.98
N LYS A 29 26.08 -4.76 -63.74
CA LYS A 29 26.78 -5.69 -62.85
C LYS A 29 26.37 -7.08 -63.30
N LEU A 30 27.26 -7.79 -64.01
CA LEU A 30 27.13 -9.24 -64.19
C LEU A 30 27.38 -9.86 -62.81
N ALA A 31 26.31 -9.99 -62.03
CA ALA A 31 26.34 -10.66 -60.74
C ALA A 31 25.91 -12.11 -60.95
N ASP A 32 26.66 -13.05 -60.39
CA ASP A 32 26.24 -14.43 -60.30
C ASP A 32 25.04 -14.54 -59.34
N TYR A 33 24.30 -15.64 -59.46
CA TYR A 33 23.07 -15.87 -58.71
C TYR A 33 23.28 -15.81 -57.19
N GLN A 34 24.44 -16.25 -56.68
CA GLN A 34 24.75 -16.24 -55.25
C GLN A 34 25.03 -14.81 -54.75
N THR A 35 25.76 -14.01 -55.53
CA THR A 35 25.98 -12.58 -55.23
C THR A 35 24.65 -11.82 -55.15
N LEU A 36 23.71 -12.08 -56.07
CA LEU A 36 22.39 -11.43 -56.05
C LEU A 36 21.56 -11.82 -54.83
N GLN A 37 21.61 -13.07 -54.38
CA GLN A 37 20.93 -13.51 -53.17
C GLN A 37 21.47 -12.81 -51.92
N GLN A 38 22.80 -12.74 -51.79
CA GLN A 38 23.43 -12.09 -50.65
C GLN A 38 23.17 -10.58 -50.65
N GLU A 39 23.25 -9.93 -51.81
CA GLU A 39 22.90 -8.52 -51.95
C GLU A 39 21.43 -8.27 -51.63
N TRP A 40 20.51 -9.14 -52.02
CA TRP A 40 19.11 -9.00 -51.63
C TRP A 40 18.91 -9.15 -50.12
N LEU A 41 19.56 -10.15 -49.50
CA LEU A 41 19.50 -10.41 -48.06
C LEU A 41 19.99 -9.23 -47.21
N THR A 42 20.98 -8.45 -47.66
CA THR A 42 21.44 -7.27 -46.91
C THR A 42 20.39 -6.16 -46.82
N PHE A 43 19.41 -6.14 -47.75
CA PHE A 43 18.26 -5.23 -47.72
C PHE A 43 17.05 -5.81 -46.97
N GLN A 44 17.13 -7.05 -46.49
CA GLN A 44 16.06 -7.68 -45.74
C GLN A 44 16.27 -7.57 -44.22
N PRO A 45 15.19 -7.61 -43.42
CA PRO A 45 15.32 -7.84 -41.97
C PRO A 45 16.02 -9.17 -41.71
N LYS A 46 16.97 -9.19 -40.78
CA LYS A 46 17.62 -10.42 -40.33
C LYS A 46 16.59 -11.45 -39.86
N MET A 47 16.84 -12.72 -40.14
CA MET A 47 16.01 -13.82 -39.63
C MET A 47 15.96 -13.73 -38.10
N LYS A 48 14.76 -13.83 -37.53
CA LYS A 48 14.59 -13.91 -36.08
C LYS A 48 14.45 -15.36 -35.66
N ARG A 49 15.05 -15.72 -34.53
CA ARG A 49 14.89 -17.03 -33.90
C ARG A 49 14.25 -16.82 -32.53
N TYR A 50 13.20 -17.58 -32.26
CA TYR A 50 12.48 -17.62 -31.00
C TYR A 50 12.66 -19.01 -30.39
N ASP A 51 13.45 -19.11 -29.33
CA ASP A 51 13.55 -20.33 -28.54
C ASP A 51 12.49 -20.27 -27.43
N ILE A 52 11.47 -21.13 -27.53
CA ILE A 52 10.27 -21.08 -26.69
C ILE A 52 10.18 -22.38 -25.88
N SER A 53 10.26 -22.26 -24.57
CA SER A 53 10.02 -23.38 -23.67
C SER A 53 8.52 -23.62 -23.50
N VAL A 54 8.10 -24.88 -23.54
CA VAL A 54 6.72 -25.32 -23.30
C VAL A 54 6.72 -26.55 -22.39
N LEU A 55 5.64 -26.74 -21.61
CA LEU A 55 5.45 -27.92 -20.77
C LEU A 55 4.72 -29.08 -21.50
N SER A 56 4.07 -28.76 -22.61
CA SER A 56 3.36 -29.72 -23.47
C SER A 56 3.39 -29.21 -24.92
N LYS A 57 3.39 -30.14 -25.88
CA LYS A 57 3.24 -29.83 -27.32
C LYS A 57 1.89 -29.17 -27.63
N GLU A 58 0.87 -29.49 -26.84
CA GLU A 58 -0.50 -28.94 -26.94
C GLU A 58 -0.55 -27.40 -26.82
N SER A 59 0.47 -26.79 -26.22
CA SER A 59 0.56 -25.32 -26.12
C SER A 59 1.08 -24.66 -27.40
N ILE A 60 1.73 -25.39 -28.30
CA ILE A 60 2.39 -24.85 -29.51
C ILE A 60 1.40 -24.11 -30.42
N PRO A 61 0.21 -24.65 -30.76
CA PRO A 61 -0.72 -23.98 -31.67
C PRO A 61 -1.19 -22.63 -31.15
N GLU A 62 -1.53 -22.53 -29.87
CA GLU A 62 -1.98 -21.27 -29.26
C GLU A 62 -0.85 -20.24 -29.14
N ILE A 63 0.41 -20.69 -28.95
CA ILE A 63 1.57 -19.80 -29.03
C ILE A 63 1.77 -19.27 -30.46
N LEU A 64 1.72 -20.13 -31.47
CA LEU A 64 1.86 -19.72 -32.87
C LEU A 64 0.74 -18.77 -33.30
N LYS A 65 -0.49 -19.01 -32.84
CA LYS A 65 -1.64 -18.13 -33.06
C LYS A 65 -1.43 -16.72 -32.49
N TYR A 66 -0.72 -16.56 -31.37
CA TYR A 66 -0.33 -15.23 -30.87
C TYR A 66 0.56 -14.47 -31.87
N PHE A 67 1.37 -15.19 -32.65
CA PHE A 67 2.16 -14.63 -33.74
C PHE A 67 1.39 -14.54 -35.07
N ASN A 68 0.06 -14.71 -35.04
CA ASN A 68 -0.82 -14.77 -36.23
C ASN A 68 -0.43 -15.87 -37.22
N ILE A 69 0.01 -17.02 -36.71
CA ILE A 69 0.34 -18.21 -37.50
C ILE A 69 -0.76 -19.25 -37.26
N GLU A 70 -1.45 -19.65 -38.32
CA GLU A 70 -2.38 -20.78 -38.29
C GLU A 70 -1.58 -22.08 -38.28
N PHE A 71 -1.83 -22.92 -37.28
CA PHE A 71 -1.12 -24.18 -37.09
C PHE A 71 -2.07 -25.32 -36.73
N ASP A 72 -2.01 -26.41 -37.48
CA ASP A 72 -2.74 -27.66 -37.24
C ASP A 72 -1.82 -28.64 -36.51
N GLU A 73 -2.16 -28.93 -35.25
CA GLU A 73 -1.39 -29.85 -34.43
C GLU A 73 -1.60 -31.29 -34.90
N ARG A 74 -0.52 -31.90 -35.36
CA ARG A 74 -0.45 -33.34 -35.55
C ARG A 74 0.44 -33.90 -34.46
N ASP A 75 -0.08 -34.87 -33.71
CA ASP A 75 0.72 -35.59 -32.73
C ASP A 75 1.81 -36.37 -33.47
N LEU A 76 3.03 -35.82 -33.40
CA LEU A 76 4.21 -36.41 -34.02
C LEU A 76 5.13 -36.95 -32.92
N PRO A 77 5.57 -38.23 -33.05
CA PRO A 77 6.37 -38.88 -32.02
C PRO A 77 7.80 -38.34 -31.92
N GLU A 78 8.32 -37.76 -32.99
CA GLU A 78 9.69 -37.24 -33.09
C GLU A 78 9.69 -35.73 -33.39
N PRO A 79 10.76 -34.99 -33.01
CA PRO A 79 10.89 -33.57 -33.33
C PRO A 79 10.89 -33.32 -34.83
N ALA A 80 10.01 -32.44 -35.27
CA ALA A 80 9.72 -32.21 -36.68
C ALA A 80 9.67 -30.72 -37.03
N TYR A 81 9.66 -30.43 -38.33
CA TYR A 81 9.49 -29.10 -38.88
C TYR A 81 8.41 -29.07 -39.97
N ASN A 82 7.86 -27.89 -40.24
CA ASN A 82 6.85 -27.67 -41.27
C ASN A 82 7.47 -27.61 -42.67
N ASP A 83 6.72 -28.05 -43.68
CA ASP A 83 7.06 -27.77 -45.08
C ASP A 83 6.87 -26.27 -45.40
N TYR A 84 7.47 -25.80 -46.48
CA TYR A 84 7.46 -24.40 -46.88
C TYR A 84 6.04 -23.91 -47.13
N ALA A 85 5.61 -22.95 -46.29
CA ALA A 85 4.27 -22.36 -46.26
C ALA A 85 3.14 -23.30 -45.80
N GLU A 86 3.47 -24.45 -45.20
CA GLU A 86 2.50 -25.31 -44.55
C GLU A 86 2.38 -24.99 -43.05
N GLY A 87 1.16 -25.11 -42.53
CA GLY A 87 0.78 -24.84 -41.15
C GLY A 87 0.84 -26.05 -40.22
N TYR A 88 1.64 -27.08 -40.51
CA TYR A 88 1.72 -28.27 -39.65
C TYR A 88 3.12 -28.86 -39.70
N PHE A 89 3.50 -29.59 -38.64
CA PHE A 89 4.75 -30.35 -38.67
C PHE A 89 4.60 -31.57 -39.58
N TRP A 90 5.64 -31.86 -40.36
CA TRP A 90 5.61 -32.96 -41.34
C TRP A 90 6.94 -33.70 -41.44
N TRP A 91 8.06 -32.98 -41.51
CA TRP A 91 9.37 -33.57 -41.76
C TRP A 91 10.17 -33.77 -40.47
N PHE A 92 10.75 -34.94 -40.26
CA PHE A 92 11.54 -35.24 -39.06
C PHE A 92 12.97 -34.69 -39.15
N LEU A 93 13.46 -34.11 -38.05
CA LEU A 93 14.83 -33.60 -37.98
C LEU A 93 15.86 -34.74 -37.87
N LYS A 94 17.03 -34.52 -38.46
CA LYS A 94 18.21 -35.37 -38.24
C LYS A 94 18.82 -35.03 -36.88
N ASP A 95 19.09 -36.05 -36.06
CA ASP A 95 19.79 -35.95 -34.78
C ASP A 95 19.32 -34.75 -33.92
N PRO A 96 18.01 -34.64 -33.61
CA PRO A 96 17.47 -33.47 -32.93
C PRO A 96 18.13 -33.31 -31.54
N PRO A 97 18.49 -32.08 -31.13
CA PRO A 97 18.98 -31.81 -29.79
C PRO A 97 18.01 -32.32 -28.71
N SER A 98 18.56 -32.75 -27.57
CA SER A 98 17.75 -33.22 -26.44
C SER A 98 16.79 -32.12 -25.96
N GLY A 99 15.55 -32.51 -25.67
CA GLY A 99 14.47 -31.60 -25.29
C GLY A 99 13.84 -30.81 -26.45
N LEU A 100 14.30 -30.94 -27.70
CA LEU A 100 13.62 -30.30 -28.83
C LEU A 100 12.27 -30.99 -29.07
N LEU A 101 11.20 -30.22 -29.26
CA LEU A 101 9.87 -30.75 -29.54
C LEU A 101 9.45 -30.57 -31.00
N GLY A 102 9.86 -29.46 -31.62
CA GLY A 102 9.55 -29.15 -33.01
C GLY A 102 9.98 -27.73 -33.38
N VAL A 103 9.98 -27.44 -34.68
CA VAL A 103 10.40 -26.14 -35.21
C VAL A 103 9.45 -25.67 -36.29
N TYR A 104 8.88 -24.48 -36.13
CA TYR A 104 8.10 -23.83 -37.18
C TYR A 104 8.94 -22.77 -37.87
N PHE A 105 9.14 -22.90 -39.16
CA PHE A 105 9.76 -21.89 -40.02
C PHE A 105 8.69 -21.08 -40.73
N LYS A 106 8.60 -19.80 -40.40
CA LYS A 106 7.77 -18.85 -41.13
C LYS A 106 8.48 -18.51 -42.45
N PRO A 107 7.83 -18.77 -43.60
CA PRO A 107 8.46 -18.60 -44.90
C PRO A 107 8.71 -17.12 -45.21
N ARG A 108 9.88 -16.83 -45.78
CA ARG A 108 10.20 -15.54 -46.38
C ARG A 108 9.93 -15.58 -47.87
N SER A 109 9.03 -14.71 -48.34
CA SER A 109 8.86 -14.48 -49.78
C SER A 109 10.15 -13.88 -50.35
N ASN A 110 10.68 -14.49 -51.40
CA ASN A 110 11.93 -14.07 -52.03
C ASN A 110 11.82 -14.16 -53.57
N PRO A 111 12.50 -13.29 -54.32
CA PRO A 111 12.40 -13.22 -55.78
C PRO A 111 13.05 -14.42 -56.49
N PHE A 112 13.76 -15.27 -55.73
CA PHE A 112 14.53 -16.40 -56.22
C PHE A 112 13.74 -17.73 -56.15
N ASN A 113 12.52 -17.71 -55.59
CA ASN A 113 11.71 -18.90 -55.30
C ASN A 113 12.47 -19.98 -54.50
N ILE A 114 13.44 -19.58 -53.69
CA ILE A 114 14.21 -20.51 -52.85
C ILE A 114 13.36 -20.90 -51.64
N LYS A 115 13.35 -22.19 -51.36
CA LYS A 115 12.72 -22.82 -50.19
C LYS A 115 13.79 -23.53 -49.37
N TYR A 116 13.55 -23.69 -48.08
CA TYR A 116 14.35 -24.63 -47.28
C TYR A 116 13.97 -26.07 -47.66
N PRO A 117 14.90 -27.03 -47.52
CA PRO A 117 14.68 -28.39 -47.97
C PRO A 117 13.70 -29.14 -47.08
N ALA A 118 12.94 -30.03 -47.71
CA ALA A 118 11.89 -30.85 -47.12
C ALA A 118 12.26 -32.34 -47.26
N ALA A 119 12.80 -32.93 -46.19
CA ALA A 119 13.19 -34.34 -46.17
C ALA A 119 13.35 -34.88 -44.74
N ASP A 120 12.83 -36.09 -44.52
CA ASP A 120 12.96 -36.80 -43.24
C ASP A 120 14.40 -37.18 -42.92
N LYS A 121 14.81 -36.91 -41.67
CA LYS A 121 16.08 -37.34 -41.05
C LYS A 121 17.32 -36.97 -41.86
N LYS A 122 17.23 -35.95 -42.72
CA LYS A 122 18.32 -35.48 -43.59
C LYS A 122 18.98 -34.21 -43.10
N HIS A 123 18.22 -33.32 -42.48
CA HIS A 123 18.67 -31.98 -42.10
C HIS A 123 18.63 -31.79 -40.58
N THR A 124 19.71 -31.27 -40.00
CA THR A 124 19.71 -30.83 -38.60
C THR A 124 19.05 -29.46 -38.48
N LEU A 125 18.71 -29.03 -37.26
CA LEU A 125 18.21 -27.67 -37.02
C LEU A 125 19.18 -26.60 -37.56
N GLU A 126 20.48 -26.77 -37.29
CA GLU A 126 21.51 -25.82 -37.73
C GLU A 126 21.74 -25.83 -39.25
N ASP A 127 21.40 -26.92 -39.94
CA ASP A 127 21.41 -26.94 -41.41
C ASP A 127 20.26 -26.12 -41.99
N LEU A 128 19.07 -26.20 -41.39
CA LEU A 128 17.88 -25.48 -41.85
C LEU A 128 17.98 -23.98 -41.54
N LEU A 129 18.53 -23.60 -40.38
CA LEU A 129 18.70 -22.19 -40.00
C LEU A 129 19.64 -21.40 -40.94
N LYS A 130 20.48 -22.08 -41.74
CA LYS A 130 21.31 -21.42 -42.77
C LYS A 130 20.50 -20.89 -43.96
N TYR A 131 19.23 -21.31 -44.11
CA TYR A 131 18.36 -20.87 -45.20
C TYR A 131 17.65 -19.53 -44.90
N GLU A 132 18.40 -18.52 -44.44
CA GLU A 132 17.87 -17.19 -44.10
C GLU A 132 17.14 -16.50 -45.28
N ILE A 133 17.47 -16.87 -46.52
CA ILE A 133 16.79 -16.39 -47.72
C ILE A 133 15.33 -16.86 -47.81
N ALA A 134 15.03 -18.03 -47.24
CA ALA A 134 13.72 -18.67 -47.29
C ALA A 134 12.98 -18.59 -45.94
N ILE A 135 13.65 -18.18 -44.87
CA ILE A 135 13.09 -18.15 -43.51
C ILE A 135 13.07 -16.71 -43.00
N GLU A 136 11.89 -16.25 -42.60
CA GLU A 136 11.71 -14.94 -41.98
C GLU A 136 11.92 -15.04 -40.47
N GLU A 137 11.23 -16.00 -39.85
CA GLU A 137 11.24 -16.23 -38.41
C GLU A 137 11.26 -17.75 -38.16
N ALA A 138 12.05 -18.19 -37.18
CA ALA A 138 12.12 -19.59 -36.74
C ALA A 138 11.64 -19.69 -35.29
N PHE A 139 10.61 -20.50 -35.05
CA PHE A 139 10.06 -20.76 -33.72
C PHE A 139 10.47 -22.18 -33.31
N VAL A 140 11.40 -22.25 -32.36
CA VAL A 140 12.02 -23.50 -31.89
C VAL A 140 11.43 -23.84 -30.53
N PHE A 141 10.68 -24.93 -30.46
CA PHE A 141 9.94 -25.32 -29.25
C PHE A 141 10.73 -26.35 -28.44
N TRP A 142 10.95 -26.05 -27.17
CA TRP A 142 11.73 -26.86 -26.24
C TRP A 142 10.86 -27.39 -25.11
N ASP A 143 11.11 -28.62 -24.68
CA ASP A 143 10.57 -29.18 -23.46
C ASP A 143 11.22 -28.50 -22.24
N ALA A 144 10.42 -27.73 -21.50
CA ALA A 144 10.86 -27.00 -20.32
C ALA A 144 11.30 -27.91 -19.15
N GLN A 145 10.94 -29.21 -19.18
CA GLN A 145 11.38 -30.19 -18.18
C GLN A 145 12.76 -30.75 -18.51
N GLN A 146 13.14 -30.80 -19.78
CA GLN A 146 14.43 -31.35 -20.25
C GLN A 146 15.50 -30.28 -20.47
N LYS A 147 15.10 -29.09 -20.94
CA LYS A 147 16.01 -27.97 -21.20
C LYS A 147 15.74 -26.82 -20.22
N THR A 148 16.71 -26.56 -19.34
CA THR A 148 16.73 -25.34 -18.53
C THR A 148 16.93 -24.11 -19.41
N GLN A 149 16.18 -23.04 -19.16
CA GLN A 149 16.36 -21.78 -19.88
C GLN A 149 17.78 -21.24 -19.70
N GLU A 150 18.40 -20.84 -20.82
CA GLU A 150 19.77 -20.32 -20.86
C GLU A 150 19.85 -18.89 -20.29
N GLU A 151 18.78 -18.10 -20.44
CA GLU A 151 18.69 -16.75 -19.89
C GLU A 151 18.11 -16.76 -18.48
N LYS A 152 18.91 -16.30 -17.51
CA LYS A 152 18.47 -16.19 -16.12
C LYS A 152 17.50 -15.02 -15.97
N CYS A 153 16.21 -15.32 -15.88
CA CYS A 153 15.18 -14.34 -15.59
C CYS A 153 15.35 -13.78 -14.16
N ASN A 154 15.19 -12.46 -14.00
CA ASN A 154 15.27 -11.80 -12.69
C ASN A 154 13.90 -11.80 -12.00
N VAL A 155 13.77 -12.57 -10.92
CA VAL A 155 12.52 -12.63 -10.14
C VAL A 155 12.60 -11.63 -8.98
N GLN A 156 11.66 -10.68 -8.96
CA GLN A 156 11.59 -9.59 -7.99
C GLN A 156 10.32 -9.73 -7.14
N LEU A 157 10.48 -9.68 -5.82
CA LEU A 157 9.36 -9.57 -4.89
C LEU A 157 9.06 -8.10 -4.61
N ILE A 158 7.86 -7.66 -4.98
CA ILE A 158 7.38 -6.29 -4.84
C ILE A 158 6.33 -6.24 -3.74
N ASN A 159 6.68 -5.61 -2.60
CA ASN A 159 5.73 -5.34 -1.53
C ASN A 159 5.16 -3.92 -1.69
N ILE A 160 3.84 -3.81 -1.83
CA ILE A 160 3.15 -2.52 -1.90
C ILE A 160 2.41 -2.26 -0.58
N ASN A 161 2.75 -1.16 0.06
CA ASN A 161 2.04 -0.68 1.24
C ASN A 161 0.77 0.06 0.81
N LEU A 162 -0.39 -0.34 1.32
CA LEU A 162 -1.68 0.23 0.98
C LEU A 162 -2.53 0.49 2.23
N PHE A 163 -3.45 1.45 2.11
CA PHE A 163 -4.56 1.53 3.04
C PHE A 163 -5.65 0.51 2.68
N VAL A 164 -6.41 0.04 3.67
CA VAL A 164 -7.48 -0.98 3.49
C VAL A 164 -8.53 -0.56 2.46
N ASP A 165 -8.71 0.75 2.23
CA ASP A 165 -9.66 1.31 1.27
C ASP A 165 -9.12 1.44 -0.17
N GLN A 166 -7.86 1.07 -0.42
CA GLN A 166 -7.22 1.17 -1.73
C GLN A 166 -7.28 -0.15 -2.51
N SER A 167 -7.50 -0.06 -3.82
CA SER A 167 -7.48 -1.23 -4.71
C SER A 167 -6.05 -1.74 -4.92
N LYS A 168 -5.86 -3.04 -4.69
CA LYS A 168 -4.60 -3.75 -4.98
C LYS A 168 -4.32 -3.79 -6.48
N GLU A 169 -5.36 -3.93 -7.30
CA GLU A 169 -5.32 -3.94 -8.76
C GLU A 169 -4.83 -2.61 -9.33
N GLU A 170 -5.37 -1.50 -8.83
CA GLU A 170 -4.91 -0.16 -9.21
C GLU A 170 -3.47 0.07 -8.78
N ALA A 171 -3.09 -0.41 -7.59
CA ALA A 171 -1.73 -0.29 -7.08
C ALA A 171 -0.70 -1.03 -7.95
N ILE A 172 -1.03 -2.24 -8.43
CA ILE A 172 -0.19 -2.99 -9.39
C ILE A 172 -0.03 -2.18 -10.69
N ASN A 173 -1.13 -1.70 -11.27
CA ASN A 173 -1.06 -0.89 -12.50
C ASN A 173 -0.21 0.35 -12.32
N ASN A 174 -0.39 1.08 -11.22
CA ASN A 174 0.38 2.27 -10.90
C ASN A 174 1.88 1.95 -10.78
N TYR A 175 2.23 0.87 -10.08
CA TYR A 175 3.62 0.41 -10.00
C TYR A 175 4.20 0.12 -11.38
N LEU A 176 3.50 -0.70 -12.19
CA LEU A 176 3.98 -1.11 -13.52
C LEU A 176 4.15 0.09 -14.46
N ILE A 177 3.25 1.09 -14.39
CA ILE A 177 3.34 2.33 -15.18
C ILE A 177 4.51 3.21 -14.70
N GLN A 178 4.65 3.39 -13.37
CA GLN A 178 5.74 4.19 -12.79
C GLN A 178 7.11 3.63 -13.13
N GLN A 179 7.24 2.30 -13.14
CA GLN A 179 8.47 1.60 -13.55
C GLN A 179 8.63 1.51 -15.08
N LYS A 180 7.71 2.10 -15.87
CA LYS A 180 7.71 2.08 -17.34
C LYS A 180 7.68 0.66 -17.94
N ILE A 181 7.13 -0.30 -17.19
CA ILE A 181 6.95 -1.69 -17.63
C ILE A 181 5.75 -1.78 -18.58
N ILE A 182 4.69 -1.00 -18.30
CA ILE A 182 3.52 -0.87 -19.18
C ILE A 182 3.23 0.61 -19.45
N GLN A 183 2.63 0.89 -20.60
CA GLN A 183 2.27 2.27 -21.00
C GLN A 183 0.88 2.68 -20.54
N LYS A 184 -0.04 1.72 -20.41
CA LYS A 184 -1.44 1.96 -20.04
C LYS A 184 -1.92 0.90 -19.04
N PRO A 185 -2.92 1.21 -18.20
CA PRO A 185 -3.49 0.23 -17.28
C PRO A 185 -3.99 -1.00 -18.00
N LYS A 186 -3.86 -2.14 -17.35
CA LYS A 186 -4.34 -3.45 -17.79
C LYS A 186 -5.36 -4.00 -16.82
N LEU A 187 -6.15 -4.97 -17.29
CA LEU A 187 -7.03 -5.73 -16.40
C LEU A 187 -6.16 -6.54 -15.43
N ILE A 188 -6.35 -6.31 -14.13
CA ILE A 188 -5.66 -7.05 -13.09
C ILE A 188 -6.70 -7.85 -12.31
N LYS A 189 -6.47 -9.15 -12.16
CA LYS A 189 -7.15 -10.02 -11.22
C LYS A 189 -6.11 -10.58 -10.27
N LEU A 190 -6.39 -10.56 -8.98
CA LEU A 190 -5.55 -11.21 -7.98
C LEU A 190 -5.63 -12.74 -8.16
N GLY A 191 -4.61 -13.44 -7.68
CA GLY A 191 -4.42 -14.88 -7.90
C GLY A 191 -4.13 -15.24 -9.36
N CYS A 192 -3.69 -14.28 -10.19
CA CYS A 192 -3.49 -14.48 -11.62
C CYS A 192 -2.12 -14.00 -12.11
N TYR A 193 -1.71 -14.51 -13.27
CA TYR A 193 -0.55 -14.08 -14.04
C TYR A 193 -0.94 -13.56 -15.44
N ASN A 194 -0.02 -12.89 -16.15
CA ASN A 194 -0.21 -12.51 -17.55
C ASN A 194 0.38 -13.57 -18.51
N PRO A 195 -0.43 -14.17 -19.40
CA PRO A 195 0.06 -15.14 -20.37
C PRO A 195 0.94 -14.51 -21.45
N THR A 196 0.76 -13.20 -21.72
CA THR A 196 1.51 -12.46 -22.75
C THR A 196 1.84 -11.04 -22.29
N PRO A 197 2.73 -10.30 -22.97
CA PRO A 197 3.11 -8.94 -22.57
C PRO A 197 2.02 -7.93 -22.93
N ASN A 198 1.04 -8.30 -23.75
CA ASN A 198 -0.07 -7.44 -24.15
C ASN A 198 -1.34 -7.66 -23.33
N THR A 199 -1.41 -8.76 -22.58
CA THR A 199 -2.52 -9.08 -21.70
C THR A 199 -2.29 -8.56 -20.29
N GLY A 200 -3.38 -8.47 -19.52
CA GLY A 200 -3.35 -8.21 -18.08
C GLY A 200 -3.16 -9.48 -17.25
N LEU A 201 -3.28 -9.36 -15.93
CA LEU A 201 -3.23 -10.50 -15.01
C LEU A 201 -4.61 -11.17 -14.99
N VAL A 202 -4.78 -12.23 -15.79
CA VAL A 202 -6.10 -12.80 -16.06
C VAL A 202 -6.15 -14.32 -16.03
N VAL A 203 -5.00 -15.01 -16.10
CA VAL A 203 -4.95 -16.46 -16.03
C VAL A 203 -4.65 -16.86 -14.59
N PRO A 204 -5.47 -17.71 -13.95
CA PRO A 204 -5.28 -18.09 -12.56
C PRO A 204 -3.93 -18.79 -12.34
N PHE A 205 -3.41 -18.69 -11.12
CA PHE A 205 -2.21 -19.39 -10.73
C PHE A 205 -2.36 -20.92 -10.86
N PRO A 206 -1.27 -21.61 -11.24
CA PRO A 206 -1.15 -23.06 -11.07
C PRO A 206 -1.19 -23.46 -9.58
N LEU A 207 -1.35 -24.76 -9.29
CA LEU A 207 -1.41 -25.28 -7.92
C LEU A 207 -0.07 -25.12 -7.18
N GLY A 208 -0.13 -24.89 -5.87
CA GLY A 208 1.05 -24.83 -5.00
C GLY A 208 1.52 -23.40 -4.68
N GLY A 209 2.23 -23.26 -3.56
CA GLY A 209 2.84 -22.00 -3.13
C GLY A 209 4.32 -21.95 -3.52
N PHE A 210 4.82 -20.76 -3.86
CA PHE A 210 6.24 -20.55 -4.17
C PHE A 210 6.96 -19.95 -2.95
N LEU A 211 8.02 -20.63 -2.51
CA LEU A 211 9.00 -20.14 -1.52
C LEU A 211 8.39 -19.46 -0.26
N SER A 212 7.55 -20.12 0.53
CA SER A 212 7.07 -19.61 1.85
C SER A 212 6.40 -18.22 1.87
N PHE A 213 6.31 -17.52 0.74
CA PHE A 213 5.84 -16.14 0.64
C PHE A 213 4.47 -16.15 -0.01
N GLU A 214 3.52 -15.47 0.62
CA GLU A 214 2.22 -15.21 0.02
C GLU A 214 2.34 -14.01 -0.93
N PHE A 215 2.15 -14.26 -2.22
CA PHE A 215 2.00 -13.24 -3.26
C PHE A 215 0.63 -13.40 -3.92
N GLU A 216 0.11 -12.29 -4.42
CA GLU A 216 -1.25 -12.19 -4.93
C GLU A 216 -1.31 -11.95 -6.44
N ALA A 217 -0.18 -11.67 -7.10
CA ALA A 217 -0.12 -11.47 -8.55
C ALA A 217 1.28 -11.74 -9.11
N ILE A 218 1.40 -12.26 -10.33
CA ILE A 218 2.68 -12.47 -11.03
C ILE A 218 2.65 -11.76 -12.39
N TYR A 219 3.56 -10.81 -12.60
CA TYR A 219 3.69 -10.12 -13.89
C TYR A 219 5.03 -10.45 -14.58
N PHE A 220 4.98 -10.89 -15.83
CA PHE A 220 6.12 -11.08 -16.73
C PHE A 220 6.22 -9.90 -17.70
N ASP A 221 7.40 -9.30 -17.82
CA ASP A 221 7.60 -8.11 -18.67
C ASP A 221 7.53 -8.39 -20.18
N ASP A 222 7.94 -9.59 -20.61
CA ASP A 222 7.90 -10.03 -22.00
C ASP A 222 7.62 -11.54 -22.11
N GLY A 223 7.63 -12.10 -23.32
CA GLY A 223 7.46 -13.53 -23.59
C GLY A 223 6.01 -14.02 -23.60
N ILE A 224 5.82 -15.31 -23.89
CA ILE A 224 4.49 -15.95 -23.94
C ILE A 224 4.55 -17.21 -23.11
N ARG A 225 3.53 -17.43 -22.27
CA ARG A 225 3.42 -18.65 -21.49
C ARG A 225 1.98 -19.13 -21.41
N LEU A 226 1.78 -20.40 -21.71
CA LEU A 226 0.49 -21.09 -21.65
C LEU A 226 0.66 -22.37 -20.86
N LEU A 227 -0.18 -22.53 -19.84
CA LEU A 227 -0.28 -23.74 -19.04
C LEU A 227 -1.51 -24.52 -19.52
N PRO A 228 -1.34 -25.73 -20.08
CA PRO A 228 -2.45 -26.48 -20.67
C PRO A 228 -3.39 -27.09 -19.62
N GLN A 229 -2.94 -27.28 -18.36
CA GLN A 229 -3.72 -27.93 -17.29
C GLN A 229 -3.47 -27.31 -15.91
N LEU A 230 -4.40 -27.54 -14.97
CA LEU A 230 -4.33 -27.05 -13.58
C LEU A 230 -3.35 -27.84 -12.68
N THR A 231 -2.63 -28.84 -13.20
CA THR A 231 -1.75 -29.73 -12.41
C THR A 231 -0.33 -29.21 -12.22
N TYR A 232 0.05 -28.13 -12.91
CA TYR A 232 1.40 -27.55 -12.81
C TYR A 232 1.59 -26.73 -11.54
N THR A 233 2.84 -26.34 -11.26
CA THR A 233 3.21 -25.46 -10.15
C THR A 233 3.69 -24.08 -10.59
N ILE A 234 3.88 -23.17 -9.62
CA ILE A 234 4.47 -21.84 -9.88
C ILE A 234 5.92 -21.98 -10.37
N GLU A 235 6.68 -22.95 -9.87
CA GLU A 235 8.03 -23.23 -10.38
C GLU A 235 8.00 -23.61 -11.85
N ASP A 236 7.00 -24.39 -12.29
CA ASP A 236 6.82 -24.71 -13.71
C ASP A 236 6.46 -23.48 -14.53
N LEU A 237 5.62 -22.59 -14.02
CA LEU A 237 5.30 -21.32 -14.66
C LEU A 237 6.56 -20.43 -14.83
N LEU A 238 7.44 -20.39 -13.83
CA LEU A 238 8.67 -19.60 -13.89
C LEU A 238 9.69 -20.15 -14.91
N LYS A 239 9.63 -21.44 -15.25
CA LYS A 239 10.41 -22.03 -16.36
C LYS A 239 9.93 -21.53 -17.73
N LEU A 240 8.79 -20.84 -17.82
CA LEU A 240 8.20 -20.31 -19.05
C LEU A 240 8.43 -18.81 -19.21
N SER A 241 9.58 -18.28 -18.78
CA SER A 241 9.91 -16.86 -18.97
C SER A 241 9.84 -16.45 -20.45
N ASN A 242 10.34 -17.31 -21.36
CA ASN A 242 10.17 -17.24 -22.82
C ASN A 242 10.48 -15.84 -23.39
N GLY A 243 11.56 -15.22 -22.90
CA GLY A 243 12.00 -13.88 -23.28
C GLY A 243 11.74 -12.80 -22.22
N ALA A 244 10.98 -13.10 -21.16
CA ALA A 244 10.85 -12.20 -20.02
C ALA A 244 12.21 -11.99 -19.35
N LYS A 245 12.60 -10.73 -19.16
CA LYS A 245 13.82 -10.38 -18.43
C LYS A 245 13.54 -10.26 -16.93
N ASN A 246 12.34 -9.85 -16.57
CA ASN A 246 11.90 -9.67 -15.18
C ASN A 246 10.54 -10.33 -14.93
N VAL A 247 10.44 -10.98 -13.78
CA VAL A 247 9.18 -11.43 -13.19
C VAL A 247 8.93 -10.67 -11.91
N TYR A 248 7.76 -10.05 -11.78
CA TYR A 248 7.35 -9.29 -10.61
C TYR A 248 6.29 -10.06 -9.83
N LEU A 249 6.64 -10.47 -8.61
CA LEU A 249 5.75 -11.10 -7.66
C LEU A 249 5.19 -10.02 -6.73
N PHE A 250 3.88 -9.77 -6.76
CA PHE A 250 3.25 -8.72 -5.96
C PHE A 250 2.71 -9.25 -4.64
N THR A 251 3.10 -8.61 -3.54
CA THR A 251 2.55 -8.82 -2.20
C THR A 251 2.14 -7.48 -1.60
N PHE A 252 1.29 -7.50 -0.57
CA PHE A 252 0.66 -6.30 -0.04
C PHE A 252 0.72 -6.22 1.48
N SER A 253 1.07 -5.04 1.97
CA SER A 253 0.99 -4.70 3.39
C SER A 253 -0.12 -3.68 3.61
N THR A 254 -1.25 -4.13 4.16
CA THR A 254 -2.42 -3.27 4.38
C THR A 254 -2.40 -2.61 5.76
N GLN A 255 -2.59 -1.29 5.80
CA GLN A 255 -2.65 -0.48 7.02
C GLN A 255 -3.99 0.25 7.12
N LYS A 256 -4.47 0.49 8.35
CA LYS A 256 -5.65 1.34 8.58
C LYS A 256 -5.23 2.80 8.69
N ARG A 257 -6.08 3.72 8.23
CA ARG A 257 -5.83 5.17 8.43
C ARG A 257 -6.00 5.52 9.91
N ILE A 258 -5.08 6.31 10.46
CA ILE A 258 -5.17 6.77 11.84
C ILE A 258 -5.88 8.13 11.88
N LYS A 259 -6.97 8.22 12.65
CA LYS A 259 -7.68 9.48 12.94
C LYS A 259 -7.52 9.83 14.41
N SER A 260 -6.88 10.96 14.68
CA SER A 260 -6.74 11.52 16.03
C SER A 260 -7.72 12.66 16.23
N ILE A 261 -8.49 12.62 17.32
CA ILE A 261 -9.54 13.59 17.63
C ILE A 261 -9.38 14.04 19.07
N GLU A 262 -9.25 15.34 19.27
CA GLU A 262 -9.21 15.97 20.59
C GLU A 262 -10.55 16.66 20.86
N LEU A 263 -11.28 16.15 21.84
CA LEU A 263 -12.56 16.72 22.26
C LEU A 263 -12.31 17.89 23.22
N PRO A 264 -13.25 18.86 23.28
CA PRO A 264 -13.23 19.88 24.31
C PRO A 264 -13.23 19.28 25.72
N ASP A 265 -12.70 20.05 26.68
CA ASP A 265 -12.73 19.66 28.09
C ASP A 265 -14.16 19.43 28.57
N ALA A 266 -14.35 18.33 29.30
CA ALA A 266 -15.64 17.93 29.85
C ALA A 266 -15.47 17.50 31.30
N ILE A 267 -16.50 17.77 32.10
CA ILE A 267 -16.59 17.28 33.49
C ILE A 267 -16.49 15.76 33.54
N ASP A 268 -17.11 15.08 32.58
CA ASP A 268 -17.05 13.64 32.41
C ASP A 268 -16.46 13.31 31.03
N PRO A 269 -15.12 13.13 30.94
CA PRO A 269 -14.44 12.78 29.70
C PRO A 269 -14.95 11.46 29.09
N TYR A 270 -15.42 10.53 29.92
CA TYR A 270 -15.93 9.25 29.45
C TYR A 270 -17.27 9.41 28.70
N GLN A 271 -18.21 10.15 29.30
CA GLN A 271 -19.49 10.43 28.65
C GLN A 271 -19.32 11.35 27.44
N ALA A 272 -18.38 12.30 27.45
CA ALA A 272 -18.07 13.13 26.29
C ALA A 272 -17.62 12.27 25.09
N ILE A 273 -16.68 11.35 25.30
CA ILE A 273 -16.24 10.41 24.26
C ILE A 273 -17.39 9.53 23.78
N ARG A 274 -18.21 8.97 24.69
CA ARG A 274 -19.36 8.14 24.30
C ARG A 274 -20.41 8.91 23.50
N THR A 275 -20.69 10.15 23.88
CA THR A 275 -21.63 11.02 23.17
C THR A 275 -21.12 11.33 21.78
N TRP A 276 -19.85 11.72 21.65
CA TRP A 276 -19.22 11.93 20.34
C TRP A 276 -19.32 10.69 19.45
N LYS A 277 -19.09 9.49 19.99
CA LYS A 277 -19.21 8.24 19.23
C LYS A 277 -20.65 7.99 18.75
N ARG A 278 -21.66 8.28 19.57
CA ARG A 278 -23.07 8.19 19.15
C ARG A 278 -23.38 9.17 18.03
N ASP A 279 -22.96 10.43 18.18
CA ASP A 279 -23.19 11.49 17.19
C ASP A 279 -22.53 11.19 15.83
N ASN A 280 -21.47 10.37 15.83
CA ASN A 280 -20.74 9.96 14.63
C ASN A 280 -21.06 8.52 14.15
N ASN A 281 -22.10 7.88 14.71
CA ASN A 281 -22.47 6.48 14.39
C ASN A 281 -21.33 5.45 14.60
N LEU A 282 -20.49 5.67 15.62
CA LEU A 282 -19.36 4.82 16.01
C LEU A 282 -19.56 4.18 17.40
N PHE A 283 -20.80 4.11 17.90
CA PHE A 283 -21.11 3.67 19.26
C PHE A 283 -20.91 2.17 19.49
N ASP A 284 -20.98 1.35 18.45
CA ASP A 284 -20.82 -0.12 18.52
C ASP A 284 -19.35 -0.57 18.69
N TYR A 285 -18.38 0.33 18.49
CA TYR A 285 -16.97 -0.01 18.55
C TYR A 285 -16.41 0.27 19.96
N GLU A 286 -16.47 -0.67 20.90
CA GLU A 286 -16.18 -0.37 22.32
C GLU A 286 -14.76 0.20 22.58
N GLY A 287 -13.72 -0.39 21.97
CA GLY A 287 -12.33 0.09 22.09
C GLY A 287 -11.71 -0.02 23.47
N GLU A 288 -10.43 0.30 23.56
CA GLU A 288 -9.69 0.40 24.81
C GLU A 288 -9.74 1.83 25.36
N PHE A 289 -10.01 2.00 26.65
CA PHE A 289 -9.89 3.28 27.34
C PHE A 289 -8.59 3.34 28.15
N ILE A 290 -7.75 4.32 27.84
CA ILE A 290 -6.50 4.59 28.54
C ILE A 290 -6.70 5.82 29.41
N ARG A 291 -6.57 5.62 30.73
CA ARG A 291 -6.65 6.67 31.76
C ARG A 291 -5.26 7.19 32.10
N GLN A 292 -5.12 8.51 32.09
CA GLN A 292 -3.94 9.23 32.58
C GLN A 292 -4.42 10.23 33.63
N THR A 293 -3.77 10.23 34.79
CA THR A 293 -4.15 11.08 35.92
C THR A 293 -2.96 11.92 36.37
N ASP A 294 -3.19 13.21 36.53
CA ASP A 294 -2.24 14.16 37.10
C ASP A 294 -2.81 14.77 38.38
N SER A 295 -1.96 15.12 39.34
CA SER A 295 -2.39 15.75 40.59
C SER A 295 -1.97 17.22 40.62
N MET A 296 -2.92 18.12 40.85
CA MET A 296 -2.65 19.53 41.11
C MET A 296 -2.70 19.79 42.62
N LYS A 297 -1.69 20.50 43.16
CA LYS A 297 -1.58 20.81 44.59
C LYS A 297 -1.37 22.31 44.80
N VAL A 298 -2.06 22.87 45.79
CA VAL A 298 -1.89 24.26 46.20
C VAL A 298 -1.58 24.29 47.69
N VAL A 299 -0.49 24.98 48.03
CA VAL A 299 -0.09 25.22 49.42
C VAL A 299 -0.61 26.58 49.87
N LEU A 300 -1.48 26.54 50.87
CA LEU A 300 -2.18 27.69 51.44
C LEU A 300 -1.52 28.11 52.75
N SER A 301 -1.21 29.39 52.88
CA SER A 301 -0.56 29.96 54.07
C SER A 301 -1.48 31.01 54.72
N ALA A 302 -2.18 30.60 55.78
CA ALA A 302 -3.08 31.48 56.56
C ALA A 302 -2.61 31.75 57.99
N SER A 303 -1.67 30.95 58.50
CA SER A 303 -1.00 31.11 59.79
C SER A 303 0.52 31.10 59.59
N PRO A 304 1.30 31.86 60.38
CA PRO A 304 2.76 31.78 60.34
C PRO A 304 3.31 30.40 60.69
N ASN A 305 2.55 29.62 61.49
CA ASN A 305 3.05 28.38 62.10
C ASN A 305 2.52 27.09 61.44
N ARG A 306 1.61 27.19 60.46
CA ARG A 306 1.05 26.03 59.76
C ARG A 306 0.59 26.39 58.34
N LYS A 307 0.91 25.51 57.38
CA LYS A 307 0.47 25.59 55.98
C LYS A 307 -0.49 24.44 55.70
N GLU A 308 -1.59 24.73 55.00
CA GLU A 308 -2.54 23.72 54.53
C GLU A 308 -2.24 23.37 53.08
N THR A 309 -2.38 22.10 52.70
CA THR A 309 -2.25 21.68 51.31
C THR A 309 -3.56 21.07 50.85
N ILE A 310 -4.11 21.61 49.76
CA ILE A 310 -5.27 21.05 49.09
C ILE A 310 -4.86 20.56 47.69
N SER A 311 -5.53 19.52 47.21
CA SER A 311 -5.24 18.93 45.91
C SER A 311 -6.50 18.48 45.17
N CYS A 312 -6.40 18.42 43.84
CA CYS A 312 -7.38 17.79 42.97
C CYS A 312 -6.68 16.89 41.93
N GLU A 313 -7.38 15.84 41.50
CA GLU A 313 -6.93 14.96 40.42
C GLU A 313 -7.54 15.41 39.09
N LEU A 314 -6.69 15.51 38.07
CA LEU A 314 -7.04 15.85 36.69
C LEU A 314 -6.98 14.57 35.86
N LEU A 315 -8.01 14.35 35.04
CA LEU A 315 -8.16 13.18 34.19
C LEU A 315 -7.96 13.55 32.73
N GLN A 316 -7.05 12.83 32.07
CA GLN A 316 -7.02 12.69 30.63
C GLN A 316 -7.42 11.27 30.26
N LEU A 317 -8.43 11.16 29.39
CA LEU A 317 -8.94 9.89 28.91
C LEU A 317 -8.71 9.79 27.40
N LYS A 318 -8.20 8.64 26.94
CA LYS A 318 -8.09 8.32 25.52
C LYS A 318 -8.89 7.06 25.22
N ASN A 319 -9.66 7.04 24.15
CA ASN A 319 -10.30 5.84 23.63
C ASN A 319 -9.68 5.47 22.28
N ILE A 320 -9.16 4.25 22.18
CA ILE A 320 -8.56 3.70 20.97
C ILE A 320 -9.45 2.57 20.47
N PHE A 321 -9.96 2.68 19.25
CA PHE A 321 -10.76 1.64 18.62
C PHE A 321 -10.52 1.57 17.13
N GLU A 322 -10.92 0.46 16.52
CA GLU A 322 -10.74 0.23 15.10
C GLU A 322 -12.07 -0.10 14.43
N THR A 323 -12.23 0.41 13.22
CA THR A 323 -13.23 0.00 12.25
C THR A 323 -12.56 -0.88 11.19
N GLU A 324 -13.30 -1.24 10.13
CA GLU A 324 -12.73 -1.96 8.99
C GLU A 324 -11.59 -1.17 8.32
N LYS A 325 -11.74 0.16 8.20
CA LYS A 325 -10.86 1.01 7.40
C LYS A 325 -9.93 1.90 8.22
N GLU A 326 -10.35 2.26 9.43
CA GLU A 326 -9.73 3.33 10.22
C GLU A 326 -9.48 2.90 11.66
N LYS A 327 -8.40 3.42 12.24
CA LYS A 327 -8.08 3.38 13.66
C LYS A 327 -8.31 4.77 14.25
N PHE A 328 -9.18 4.86 15.23
CA PHE A 328 -9.50 6.11 15.92
C PHE A 328 -8.74 6.21 17.24
N ILE A 329 -8.25 7.41 17.53
CA ILE A 329 -7.68 7.81 18.81
C ILE A 329 -8.43 9.07 19.23
N ILE A 330 -9.37 8.93 20.17
CA ILE A 330 -10.16 10.05 20.68
C ILE A 330 -9.64 10.39 22.06
N SER A 331 -9.42 11.66 22.35
CA SER A 331 -8.99 12.11 23.67
C SER A 331 -9.90 13.21 24.22
N CYS A 332 -10.10 13.20 25.54
CA CYS A 332 -10.83 14.23 26.28
C CYS A 332 -10.19 14.40 27.66
N LYS A 333 -10.27 15.62 28.21
CA LYS A 333 -9.71 15.98 29.52
C LYS A 333 -10.75 16.69 30.36
N ASP A 334 -10.57 16.75 31.67
CA ASP A 334 -11.40 17.55 32.58
C ASP A 334 -10.67 18.78 33.16
N GLU A 335 -9.45 19.02 32.68
CA GLU A 335 -8.48 19.95 33.26
C GLU A 335 -9.03 21.35 33.47
N LYS A 336 -9.46 22.05 32.42
CA LYS A 336 -9.90 23.45 32.51
C LYS A 336 -11.11 23.61 33.42
N VAL A 337 -12.04 22.66 33.38
CA VAL A 337 -13.27 22.73 34.18
C VAL A 337 -12.97 22.48 35.65
N LYS A 338 -12.18 21.44 35.97
CA LYS A 338 -11.76 21.15 37.34
C LYS A 338 -10.87 22.24 37.93
N LEU A 339 -9.91 22.77 37.17
CA LEU A 339 -9.05 23.86 37.64
C LEU A 339 -9.84 25.12 38.00
N ARG A 340 -10.87 25.47 37.22
CA ARG A 340 -11.74 26.61 37.56
C ARG A 340 -12.46 26.39 38.90
N ILE A 341 -13.02 25.20 39.11
CA ILE A 341 -13.74 24.86 40.35
C ILE A 341 -12.77 24.81 41.53
N PHE A 342 -11.60 24.20 41.33
CA PHE A 342 -10.55 24.08 42.34
C PHE A 342 -10.00 25.45 42.76
N ASN A 343 -9.79 26.36 41.83
CA ASN A 343 -9.31 27.72 42.14
C ASN A 343 -10.34 28.53 42.95
N ASN A 344 -11.64 28.38 42.63
CA ASN A 344 -12.71 29.00 43.41
C ASN A 344 -12.76 28.43 44.83
N TYR A 345 -12.78 27.10 44.96
CA TYR A 345 -12.73 26.43 46.25
C TYR A 345 -11.48 26.82 47.07
N SER A 346 -10.31 26.84 46.44
CA SER A 346 -9.05 27.24 47.08
C SER A 346 -9.12 28.66 47.65
N SER A 347 -9.78 29.56 46.91
CA SER A 347 -9.97 30.96 47.31
C SER A 347 -10.95 31.11 48.46
N GLU A 348 -12.05 30.37 48.45
CA GLU A 348 -13.01 30.33 49.56
C GLU A 348 -12.39 29.73 50.83
N TYR A 349 -11.65 28.64 50.68
CA TYR A 349 -11.00 27.94 51.79
C TYR A 349 -9.91 28.79 52.46
N ILE A 350 -9.04 29.47 51.69
CA ILE A 350 -8.04 30.38 52.28
C ILE A 350 -8.70 31.57 52.99
N ASN A 351 -9.83 32.07 52.48
CA ASN A 351 -10.57 33.15 53.14
C ASN A 351 -11.15 32.66 54.47
N TRP A 352 -11.74 31.46 54.51
CA TRP A 352 -12.18 30.83 55.75
C TRP A 352 -11.01 30.68 56.74
N LEU A 353 -9.88 30.11 56.33
CA LEU A 353 -8.70 29.97 57.21
C LEU A 353 -8.20 31.31 57.77
N ARG A 354 -8.29 32.39 56.99
CA ARG A 354 -7.90 33.74 57.44
C ARG A 354 -8.88 34.32 58.45
N GLN A 355 -10.17 34.01 58.30
CA GLN A 355 -11.27 34.51 59.14
C GLN A 355 -11.33 33.82 60.50
N CYS A 356 -10.83 32.57 60.61
CA CYS A 356 -10.89 31.79 61.84
C CYS A 356 -10.41 32.58 63.06
N TYR A 357 -11.23 32.58 64.11
CA TYR A 357 -10.97 33.26 65.36
C TYR A 357 -9.68 32.78 66.04
N ILE A 358 -9.47 31.45 66.03
CA ILE A 358 -8.28 30.78 66.59
C ILE A 358 -7.43 30.24 65.45
N LYS A 359 -6.11 30.47 65.54
CA LYS A 359 -5.13 30.02 64.57
C LYS A 359 -4.13 29.05 65.21
N PRO A 360 -3.66 28.04 64.47
CA PRO A 360 -2.78 27.00 64.98
C PRO A 360 -1.40 27.56 65.32
N GLY A 361 -0.79 27.00 66.38
CA GLY A 361 0.53 27.35 66.88
C GLY A 361 0.58 28.67 67.66
N ILE A 362 -0.57 29.21 68.08
CA ILE A 362 -0.67 30.45 68.86
C ILE A 362 -1.28 30.11 70.22
N TYR A 363 -0.71 30.69 71.29
CA TYR A 363 -1.29 30.65 72.63
C TYR A 363 -2.36 31.73 72.75
N TYR A 364 -3.54 31.36 73.25
CA TYR A 364 -4.61 32.30 73.57
C TYR A 364 -4.93 32.21 75.06
N THR A 365 -5.12 33.37 75.69
CA THR A 365 -5.68 33.47 77.04
C THR A 365 -7.18 33.16 77.03
N GLY A 366 -7.74 32.78 78.18
CA GLY A 366 -9.18 32.54 78.31
C GLY A 366 -10.02 33.77 77.92
N ASP A 367 -9.55 34.97 78.25
CA ASP A 367 -10.20 36.23 77.89
C ASP A 367 -10.22 36.46 76.38
N GLU A 368 -9.12 36.21 75.67
CA GLU A 368 -9.07 36.36 74.20
C GLU A 368 -9.99 35.37 73.49
N VAL A 369 -10.09 34.13 73.99
CA VAL A 369 -11.02 33.12 73.44
C VAL A 369 -12.47 33.54 73.70
N ARG A 370 -12.77 34.05 74.89
CA ARG A 370 -14.08 34.61 75.24
C ARG A 370 -14.46 35.78 74.34
N ASP A 371 -13.56 36.72 74.13
CA ASP A 371 -13.87 37.92 73.34
C ASP A 371 -14.16 37.58 71.88
N LYS A 372 -13.64 36.44 71.39
CA LYS A 372 -13.93 35.91 70.05
C LYS A 372 -15.25 35.14 69.96
N PHE A 373 -15.56 34.30 70.94
CA PHE A 373 -16.73 33.41 70.88
C PHE A 373 -17.95 33.88 71.69
N GLY A 374 -17.81 34.84 72.60
CA GLY A 374 -18.89 35.42 73.38
C GLY A 374 -19.32 34.58 74.60
N ARG A 375 -20.41 34.98 75.26
CA ARG A 375 -20.90 34.37 76.52
C ARG A 375 -22.07 33.41 76.31
N PHE A 376 -21.92 32.48 75.38
CA PHE A 376 -22.93 31.47 75.09
C PHE A 376 -22.27 30.21 74.53
N CYS A 377 -22.80 29.05 74.92
CA CYS A 377 -22.34 27.78 74.38
C CYS A 377 -22.64 27.70 72.88
N LYS A 378 -21.71 27.15 72.09
CA LYS A 378 -21.90 26.95 70.66
C LYS A 378 -21.00 25.86 70.11
N THR A 379 -21.41 25.31 68.98
CA THR A 379 -20.55 24.48 68.15
C THR A 379 -19.56 25.36 67.39
N ILE A 380 -18.31 24.93 67.36
CA ILE A 380 -17.25 25.52 66.52
C ILE A 380 -16.65 24.42 65.64
N TYR A 381 -15.95 24.80 64.58
CA TYR A 381 -15.49 23.89 63.53
C TYR A 381 -13.99 24.03 63.30
N ASP A 382 -13.33 22.89 63.04
CA ASP A 382 -11.93 22.85 62.61
C ASP A 382 -11.75 22.87 61.08
N GLU A 383 -10.50 22.95 60.63
CA GLU A 383 -10.15 22.94 59.20
C GLU A 383 -10.60 21.66 58.45
N ASN A 384 -10.84 20.57 59.16
CA ASN A 384 -11.31 19.30 58.58
C ASN A 384 -12.84 19.18 58.60
N GLY A 385 -13.55 20.18 59.13
CA GLY A 385 -15.00 20.16 59.32
C GLY A 385 -15.45 19.38 60.57
N ASN A 386 -14.53 18.99 61.45
CA ASN A 386 -14.88 18.38 62.72
C ASN A 386 -15.53 19.42 63.64
N THR A 387 -16.49 18.97 64.45
CA THR A 387 -17.19 19.82 65.40
C THR A 387 -16.54 19.74 66.77
N HIS A 388 -16.36 20.90 67.40
CA HIS A 388 -15.95 21.05 68.80
C HIS A 388 -17.02 21.83 69.56
N TYR A 389 -17.10 21.66 70.87
CA TYR A 389 -18.08 22.35 71.69
C TYR A 389 -17.43 23.40 72.59
N TYR A 390 -17.74 24.67 72.33
CA TYR A 390 -17.44 25.78 73.22
C TYR A 390 -18.52 25.86 74.30
N GLN A 391 -18.12 25.64 75.54
CA GLN A 391 -19.00 25.62 76.70
C GLN A 391 -18.75 26.84 77.57
N TYR A 392 -19.80 27.63 77.79
CA TYR A 392 -19.86 28.70 78.77
C TYR A 392 -20.57 28.20 80.02
N VAL A 393 -19.97 28.43 81.19
CA VAL A 393 -20.55 28.12 82.50
C VAL A 393 -20.59 29.40 83.32
N SER A 394 -21.79 29.92 83.56
CA SER A 394 -21.98 31.10 84.41
C SER A 394 -21.68 30.77 85.88
N GLY A 395 -20.85 31.56 86.54
CA GLY A 395 -20.53 31.38 87.95
C GLY A 395 -20.97 32.54 88.84
N PHE A 396 -20.93 32.35 90.16
CA PHE A 396 -21.37 33.36 91.13
C PHE A 396 -20.39 34.53 91.27
N PHE A 397 -19.09 34.28 91.06
CA PHE A 397 -18.03 35.30 91.09
C PHE A 397 -17.23 35.37 89.78
N PHE A 398 -17.02 34.23 89.13
CA PHE A 398 -16.29 34.12 87.87
C PHE A 398 -16.99 33.13 86.95
N ASP A 399 -17.10 33.50 85.69
CA ASP A 399 -17.55 32.61 84.63
C ASP A 399 -16.39 31.71 84.17
N ASN A 400 -16.71 30.50 83.69
CA ASN A 400 -15.73 29.56 83.14
C ASN A 400 -16.05 29.22 81.68
N TRP A 401 -15.00 28.93 80.91
CA TRP A 401 -15.10 28.59 79.49
C TRP A 401 -14.23 27.40 79.14
N TYR A 402 -14.82 26.47 78.39
CA TYR A 402 -14.15 25.24 77.96
C TYR A 402 -14.33 25.01 76.47
N ILE A 403 -13.35 24.40 75.82
CA ILE A 403 -13.49 23.79 74.49
C ILE A 403 -13.24 22.30 74.64
N ASP A 404 -14.27 21.49 74.36
CA ASP A 404 -14.28 20.05 74.56
C ASP A 404 -13.87 19.64 75.98
N GLY A 405 -14.41 20.35 76.99
CA GLY A 405 -14.12 20.12 78.40
C GLY A 405 -12.74 20.58 78.88
N ASN A 406 -11.89 21.14 78.00
CA ASN A 406 -10.58 21.68 78.37
C ASN A 406 -10.65 23.20 78.56
N GLU A 407 -9.88 23.73 79.51
CA GLU A 407 -9.78 25.18 79.73
C GLU A 407 -9.32 25.91 78.46
N CYS A 408 -9.87 27.10 78.23
CA CYS A 408 -9.61 27.86 77.00
C CYS A 408 -8.18 28.42 76.90
N ALA A 409 -7.46 28.58 78.02
CA ALA A 409 -6.13 29.16 78.06
C ALA A 409 -5.05 28.14 77.63
N ARG A 410 -4.77 28.04 76.32
CA ARG A 410 -3.82 27.06 75.78
C ARG A 410 -3.29 27.44 74.40
N THR A 411 -2.27 26.70 73.95
CA THR A 411 -1.86 26.67 72.55
C THR A 411 -2.81 25.78 71.75
N TYR A 412 -3.31 26.30 70.64
CA TYR A 412 -4.20 25.56 69.75
C TYR A 412 -3.44 25.01 68.55
N TYR A 413 -3.85 23.84 68.05
CA TYR A 413 -3.24 23.19 66.89
C TYR A 413 -4.14 23.13 65.67
N HIS A 414 -5.39 23.58 65.81
CA HIS A 414 -6.40 23.67 64.77
C HIS A 414 -6.78 25.12 64.52
N PHE A 415 -7.28 25.39 63.32
CA PHE A 415 -8.10 26.57 63.08
C PHE A 415 -9.44 26.35 63.76
N LEU A 416 -10.00 27.34 64.46
CA LEU A 416 -11.36 27.22 65.01
C LEU A 416 -12.19 28.44 64.67
N ASP A 417 -13.38 28.19 64.11
CA ASP A 417 -14.36 29.21 63.77
C ASP A 417 -15.79 28.78 64.13
N THR A 418 -16.71 29.73 64.19
CA THR A 418 -18.13 29.45 64.41
C THR A 418 -18.88 29.00 63.16
N THR A 419 -18.25 29.11 61.99
CA THR A 419 -18.77 28.63 60.71
C THR A 419 -17.94 27.44 60.21
N PRO A 420 -18.56 26.42 59.59
CA PRO A 420 -17.82 25.31 59.02
C PRO A 420 -16.97 25.76 57.82
N PRO A 421 -15.85 25.06 57.51
CA PRO A 421 -15.09 25.32 56.29
C PRO A 421 -15.97 25.05 55.04
N PRO A 422 -15.67 25.72 53.90
CA PRO A 422 -16.39 25.45 52.67
C PRO A 422 -16.22 23.97 52.29
N LYS A 423 -17.32 23.32 51.87
CA LYS A 423 -17.30 21.91 51.47
C LYS A 423 -16.54 21.77 50.15
N LYS A 424 -15.56 20.86 50.09
CA LYS A 424 -14.89 20.49 48.84
C LYS A 424 -15.93 19.96 47.84
N PRO A 425 -16.02 20.52 46.62
CA PRO A 425 -16.92 20.00 45.59
C PRO A 425 -16.59 18.56 45.22
N ASP A 426 -17.60 17.68 45.21
CA ASP A 426 -17.44 16.23 44.96
C ASP A 426 -16.74 15.93 43.61
N ILE A 427 -16.92 16.80 42.61
CA ILE A 427 -16.24 16.74 41.30
C ILE A 427 -14.70 16.81 41.38
N LEU A 428 -14.14 17.35 42.47
CA LEU A 428 -12.69 17.43 42.65
C LEU A 428 -12.08 16.15 43.24
N ASP A 429 -12.94 15.22 43.68
CA ASP A 429 -12.57 13.91 44.25
C ASP A 429 -12.86 12.73 43.29
N SER A 430 -13.51 13.00 42.14
CA SER A 430 -13.92 12.02 41.12
C SER A 430 -12.91 11.82 40.00
#